data_AF-A0A1J4SDX2-F1
#
_entry.id   AF-A0A1J4SDX2-F1
#
_cell.length_a   1.000
_cell.length_b   1.000
_cell.length_c   1.000
_cell.angle_alpha   90.00
_cell.angle_beta   90.00
_cell.angle_gamma   90.00
#
_symmetry.space_group_name_H-M   'P 1'
#
loop_
_entity.id
_entity.type
_entity.pdbx_description
1 polymer ?
#
loop_
_entity_poly.entity_id
_entity_poly.type
_entity_poly.pdbx_seq_one_letter_code
_entity_poly.pdbx_strand_id
1 'polypeptide(L)'
;MEVKAIAKFIKGSSRKIVRVARSIHGKPIGEVLEILKFSPANASTIIEKLLKSAIANARQSNLNITNLYIKELVVQQGPMIKRFKAASRYHVRTIRKRTSHLTVVLAEKS
;
A
#
# COMPACT_ATOMS: atom_id res chain seq x y z
N MET A 1 11.57 17.98 4.59
CA MET A 1 11.33 17.82 3.14
C MET A 1 10.61 16.49 2.92
N GLU A 2 9.72 16.40 1.91
CA GLU A 2 8.80 15.27 1.76
C GLU A 2 8.86 14.66 0.37
N VAL A 3 8.74 13.33 0.29
CA VAL A 3 8.74 12.58 -0.96
C VAL A 3 7.53 11.68 -1.02
N LYS A 4 6.86 11.69 -2.18
CA LYS A 4 5.63 10.96 -2.42
C LYS A 4 5.85 9.83 -3.42
N ALA A 5 5.21 8.69 -3.18
CA ALA A 5 5.06 7.61 -4.15
C ALA A 5 3.59 7.19 -4.23
N ILE A 6 3.12 6.92 -5.46
CA ILE A 6 1.73 6.56 -5.72
C ILE A 6 1.69 5.31 -6.58
N ALA A 7 0.89 4.32 -6.18
CA ALA A 7 0.55 3.19 -7.01
C ALA A 7 -0.97 3.12 -7.23
N LYS A 8 -1.39 3.11 -8.49
CA LYS A 8 -2.80 3.14 -8.89
C LYS A 8 -3.27 1.80 -9.44
N PHE A 9 -4.57 1.53 -9.32
CA PHE A 9 -5.25 0.35 -9.87
C PHE A 9 -4.69 -0.99 -9.39
N ILE A 10 -4.20 -1.02 -8.15
CA ILE A 10 -3.70 -2.25 -7.54
C ILE A 10 -4.86 -3.22 -7.34
N LYS A 11 -4.71 -4.46 -7.82
CA LYS A 11 -5.67 -5.53 -7.60
C LYS A 11 -5.62 -5.93 -6.13
N GLY A 12 -6.64 -5.56 -5.37
CA GLY A 12 -6.69 -5.78 -3.93
C GLY A 12 -7.80 -4.96 -3.30
N SER A 13 -8.39 -5.50 -2.23
CA SER A 13 -9.37 -4.76 -1.45
C SER A 13 -8.67 -3.80 -0.51
N SER A 14 -9.08 -2.55 -0.53
CA SER A 14 -8.58 -1.47 0.34
C SER A 14 -8.52 -1.91 1.80
N ARG A 15 -9.58 -2.55 2.32
CA ARG A 15 -9.63 -3.09 3.71
C ARG A 15 -8.47 -4.04 4.07
N LYS A 16 -8.01 -4.90 3.16
CA LYS A 16 -6.89 -5.82 3.43
C LYS A 16 -5.55 -5.06 3.53
N ILE A 17 -5.39 -4.06 2.67
CA ILE A 17 -4.19 -3.22 2.61
C ILE A 17 -4.14 -2.29 3.84
N VAL A 18 -5.29 -1.68 4.22
CA VAL A 18 -5.41 -0.80 5.39
C VAL A 18 -4.97 -1.51 6.68
N ARG A 19 -5.22 -2.82 6.81
CA ARG A 19 -4.78 -3.59 7.99
C ARG A 19 -3.26 -3.53 8.15
N VAL A 20 -2.51 -3.74 7.06
CA VAL A 20 -1.04 -3.70 7.05
C VAL A 20 -0.54 -2.25 7.12
N ALA A 21 -1.21 -1.33 6.43
CA ALA A 21 -0.91 0.10 6.48
C ALA A 21 -0.90 0.67 7.91
N ARG A 22 -1.91 0.29 8.71
CA ARG A 22 -2.03 0.75 10.10
C ARG A 22 -0.88 0.27 10.99
N SER A 23 -0.35 -0.94 10.75
CA SER A 23 0.76 -1.49 11.56
C SER A 23 2.12 -0.82 11.32
N ILE A 24 2.28 -0.13 10.19
CA ILE A 24 3.55 0.47 9.75
C ILE A 24 3.55 2.00 9.77
N HIS A 25 2.38 2.62 9.99
CA HIS A 25 2.25 4.07 10.01
C HIS A 25 3.09 4.70 11.13
N GLY A 26 3.84 5.76 10.82
CA GLY A 26 4.66 6.49 11.79
C GLY A 26 5.99 5.81 12.19
N LYS A 27 6.29 4.61 11.67
CA LYS A 27 7.53 3.89 11.97
C LYS A 27 8.70 4.32 11.07
N PRO A 28 9.95 4.16 11.53
CA PRO A 28 11.14 4.40 10.71
C PRO A 28 11.26 3.36 9.60
N ILE A 29 11.92 3.73 8.50
CA ILE A 29 11.94 2.93 7.27
C ILE A 29 12.57 1.54 7.45
N GLY A 30 13.60 1.44 8.30
CA GLY A 30 14.32 0.19 8.59
C GLY A 30 13.40 -0.86 9.20
N GLU A 31 12.73 -0.51 10.30
CA GLU A 31 11.76 -1.37 10.99
C GLU A 31 10.62 -1.78 10.06
N VAL A 32 10.13 -0.86 9.23
CA VAL A 32 9.01 -1.17 8.31
C VAL A 32 9.40 -2.21 7.27
N LEU A 33 10.62 -2.14 6.72
CA LEU A 33 11.10 -3.13 5.76
C LEU A 33 11.16 -4.53 6.38
N GLU A 34 11.59 -4.63 7.64
CA GLU A 34 11.62 -5.90 8.37
C GLU A 34 10.21 -6.43 8.63
N ILE A 35 9.31 -5.59 9.15
CA ILE A 35 7.92 -5.96 9.40
C ILE A 35 7.25 -6.45 8.12
N LEU A 36 7.44 -5.77 6.99
CA LEU A 36 6.85 -6.14 5.72
C LEU A 36 7.42 -7.45 5.18
N LYS A 37 8.73 -7.68 5.33
CA LYS A 37 9.40 -8.90 4.87
C LYS A 37 8.92 -10.15 5.57
N PHE A 38 8.64 -10.07 6.87
CA PHE A 38 8.16 -11.21 7.68
C PHE A 38 6.64 -11.28 7.83
N SER A 39 5.90 -10.31 7.30
CA SER A 39 4.44 -10.33 7.37
C SER A 39 3.85 -11.37 6.42
N PRO A 40 2.94 -12.26 6.90
CA PRO A 40 2.31 -13.29 6.06
C PRO A 40 1.22 -12.74 5.14
N ALA A 41 0.84 -11.47 5.28
CA ALA A 41 -0.26 -10.90 4.52
C ALA A 41 0.17 -10.56 3.08
N ASN A 42 -0.53 -11.04 2.06
CA ASN A 42 -0.22 -10.71 0.64
C ASN A 42 -0.17 -9.20 0.31
N ALA A 43 -0.75 -8.35 1.16
CA ALA A 43 -0.68 -6.90 1.00
C ALA A 43 0.72 -6.34 1.34
N SER A 44 1.54 -7.07 2.10
CA SER A 44 2.90 -6.67 2.48
C SER A 44 3.78 -6.51 1.24
N THR A 45 3.78 -7.49 0.34
CA THR A 45 4.57 -7.48 -0.91
C THR A 45 4.22 -6.27 -1.79
N ILE A 46 2.94 -5.88 -1.83
CA ILE A 46 2.48 -4.72 -2.59
C ILE A 46 3.03 -3.43 -1.99
N ILE A 47 2.92 -3.29 -0.66
CA ILE A 47 3.39 -2.09 0.06
C ILE A 47 4.92 -2.01 0.03
N GLU A 48 5.63 -3.13 0.17
CA GLU A 48 7.08 -3.22 0.09
C GLU A 48 7.60 -2.70 -1.25
N LYS A 49 6.97 -3.10 -2.36
CA LYS A 49 7.34 -2.61 -3.70
C LYS A 49 7.15 -1.09 -3.81
N LEU A 50 6.05 -0.55 -3.29
CA LEU A 50 5.79 0.88 -3.29
C LEU A 50 6.79 1.64 -2.41
N LEU A 51 7.16 1.06 -1.26
CA LEU A 51 8.12 1.64 -0.33
C LEU A 51 9.53 1.68 -0.91
N LYS A 52 9.96 0.62 -1.60
CA LYS A 52 11.24 0.60 -2.34
C LYS A 52 11.28 1.71 -3.40
N SER A 53 10.18 1.94 -4.11
CA SER A 53 10.08 3.07 -5.06
C SER A 53 10.15 4.43 -4.35
N ALA A 54 9.51 4.58 -3.19
CA ALA A 54 9.57 5.82 -2.41
C ALA A 54 11.00 6.11 -1.90
N ILE A 55 11.73 5.09 -1.45
CA ILE A 55 13.14 5.21 -1.03
C ILE A 55 14.02 5.61 -2.22
N ALA A 56 13.79 5.03 -3.41
CA ALA A 56 14.52 5.42 -4.60
C ALA A 56 14.29 6.90 -4.96
N ASN A 57 13.04 7.37 -4.87
CA ASN A 57 12.73 8.79 -5.07
C ASN A 57 13.41 9.68 -4.02
N ALA A 58 13.42 9.24 -2.75
CA ALA A 58 14.08 9.99 -1.67
C ALA A 58 15.59 10.10 -1.88
N ARG A 59 16.24 9.04 -2.38
CA ARG A 59 17.65 9.08 -2.80
C ARG A 59 17.90 10.08 -3.91
N GLN A 60 17.03 10.10 -4.92
CA GLN A 60 17.14 11.05 -6.03
C GLN A 60 16.95 12.51 -5.56
N SER A 61 16.14 12.74 -4.54
CA SER A 61 15.93 14.06 -3.92
C SER A 61 16.93 14.41 -2.82
N ASN A 62 18.06 13.68 -2.72
CA ASN A 62 19.15 13.92 -1.75
C ASN A 62 18.72 13.88 -0.26
N LEU A 63 17.70 13.10 0.09
CA LEU A 63 17.32 12.89 1.49
C LEU A 63 18.14 11.78 2.15
N ASN A 64 18.46 11.96 3.43
CA ASN A 64 19.15 10.94 4.21
C ASN A 64 18.24 9.74 4.48
N ILE A 65 18.57 8.60 3.89
CA ILE A 65 17.77 7.36 3.97
C ILE A 65 17.59 6.90 5.43
N THR A 66 18.61 7.10 6.27
CA THR A 66 18.65 6.64 7.65
C THR A 66 17.59 7.31 8.53
N ASN A 67 17.27 8.58 8.25
CA ASN A 67 16.33 9.37 9.05
C ASN A 67 14.92 9.44 8.44
N LEU A 68 14.62 8.59 7.46
CA LEU A 68 13.29 8.54 6.84
C LEU A 68 12.28 7.78 7.71
N TYR A 69 11.09 8.34 7.82
CA TYR A 69 9.93 7.68 8.41
C TYR A 69 8.69 7.84 7.52
N ILE A 70 7.71 6.96 7.74
CA ILE A 70 6.43 7.04 7.04
C ILE A 70 5.58 8.11 7.72
N LYS A 71 5.48 9.28 7.08
CA LYS A 71 4.63 10.38 7.53
C LYS A 71 3.16 10.05 7.33
N GLU A 72 2.81 9.65 6.11
CA GLU A 72 1.43 9.30 5.75
C GLU A 72 1.40 8.08 4.85
N LEU A 73 0.42 7.21 5.09
CA LEU A 73 0.15 6.07 4.23
C LEU A 73 -1.35 5.93 3.99
N VAL A 74 -1.77 6.44 2.84
CA VAL A 74 -3.19 6.56 2.48
C VAL A 74 -3.57 5.47 1.49
N VAL A 75 -4.64 4.75 1.81
CA VAL A 75 -5.20 3.70 0.97
C VAL A 75 -6.62 4.09 0.57
N GLN A 76 -6.82 4.37 -0.71
CA GLN A 76 -8.11 4.72 -1.28
C GLN A 76 -8.71 3.55 -2.05
N GLN A 77 -10.03 3.50 -2.11
CA GLN A 77 -10.73 2.54 -2.94
C GLN A 77 -10.67 2.98 -4.40
N GLY A 78 -10.28 2.07 -5.29
CA GLY A 78 -10.29 2.29 -6.73
C GLY A 78 -11.57 1.78 -7.40
N PRO A 79 -11.65 1.87 -8.74
CA PRO A 79 -12.80 1.36 -9.47
C PRO A 79 -12.96 -0.15 -9.27
N MET A 80 -14.22 -0.58 -9.25
CA MET A 80 -14.56 -1.97 -9.06
C MET A 80 -14.98 -2.61 -10.37
N ILE A 81 -14.38 -3.76 -10.65
CA ILE A 81 -14.77 -4.59 -11.77
C ILE A 81 -15.90 -5.51 -11.32
N LYS A 82 -17.08 -5.38 -11.95
CA LYS A 82 -18.24 -6.25 -11.71
C LYS A 82 -18.11 -7.52 -12.56
N ARG A 83 -18.39 -8.68 -11.96
CA ARG A 83 -18.45 -10.00 -12.59
C ARG A 83 -19.70 -10.72 -12.11
N PHE A 84 -20.20 -11.64 -12.90
CA PHE A 84 -21.34 -12.47 -12.53
C PHE A 84 -20.87 -13.86 -12.12
N LYS A 85 -21.57 -14.46 -11.16
CA LYS A 85 -21.40 -15.87 -10.78
C LYS A 85 -22.79 -16.50 -10.70
N ALA A 86 -22.96 -17.61 -11.41
CA ALA A 86 -24.17 -18.42 -11.33
C ALA A 86 -24.37 -18.93 -9.89
N ALA A 87 -25.62 -18.91 -9.44
CA ALA A 87 -26.05 -19.39 -8.13
C ALA A 87 -27.24 -20.35 -8.28
N SER A 88 -27.65 -20.96 -7.15
CA SER A 88 -28.78 -21.90 -7.10
C SER A 88 -30.07 -21.30 -7.66
N ARG A 89 -30.94 -22.16 -8.22
CA ARG A 89 -32.28 -21.82 -8.74
C ARG A 89 -32.29 -20.61 -9.70
N TYR A 90 -31.47 -20.68 -10.76
CA TYR A 90 -31.37 -19.63 -11.79
C TYR A 90 -30.99 -18.23 -11.28
N HIS A 91 -30.50 -18.10 -10.05
CA HIS A 91 -30.06 -16.81 -9.53
C HIS A 91 -28.66 -16.45 -10.02
N VAL A 92 -28.39 -15.14 -10.12
CA VAL A 92 -27.08 -14.59 -10.45
C VAL A 92 -26.60 -13.70 -9.30
N ARG A 93 -25.39 -13.97 -8.80
CA ARG A 93 -24.73 -13.13 -7.79
C ARG A 93 -23.64 -12.29 -8.44
N THR A 94 -23.47 -11.05 -7.99
CA THR A 94 -22.37 -10.19 -8.45
C THR A 94 -21.11 -10.42 -7.63
N ILE A 95 -20.02 -10.80 -8.29
CA ILE A 95 -18.67 -10.74 -7.74
C ILE A 95 -18.07 -9.37 -8.02
N ARG A 96 -17.48 -8.82 -6.97
CA ARG A 96 -16.94 -7.48 -6.90
C ARG A 96 -15.42 -7.53 -6.81
N LYS A 97 -14.72 -7.46 -7.95
CA LYS A 97 -13.25 -7.47 -8.01
C LYS A 97 -12.74 -6.05 -7.73
N ARG A 98 -12.34 -5.81 -6.48
CA ARG A 98 -11.91 -4.50 -5.97
C ARG A 98 -10.49 -4.15 -6.44
N THR A 99 -10.28 -2.89 -6.76
CA THR A 99 -8.95 -2.29 -6.88
C THR A 99 -8.75 -1.21 -5.81
N SER A 100 -7.50 -0.83 -5.58
CA SER A 100 -7.11 0.20 -4.61
C SER A 100 -6.04 1.12 -5.20
N HIS A 101 -6.01 2.35 -4.68
CA HIS A 101 -4.93 3.30 -4.91
C HIS A 101 -4.18 3.50 -3.60
N LEU A 102 -2.85 3.44 -3.66
CA LEU A 102 -1.98 3.58 -2.50
C LEU A 102 -1.13 4.83 -2.69
N THR A 103 -1.00 5.61 -1.64
CA THR A 103 -0.12 6.77 -1.57
C THR A 103 0.73 6.65 -0.31
N VAL A 104 2.03 6.79 -0.47
CA VAL A 104 3.01 6.83 0.63
C VAL A 104 3.70 8.17 0.57
N VAL A 105 3.81 8.82 1.73
CA VAL A 105 4.59 10.03 1.93
C VAL A 105 5.68 9.71 2.96
N LEU A 106 6.93 9.89 2.54
CA LEU A 106 8.09 9.81 3.41
C LEU A 106 8.52 11.21 3.78
N ALA A 107 8.93 11.38 5.04
CA ALA A 107 9.52 12.61 5.53
C ALA A 107 10.81 12.28 6.29
N GLU A 108 11.70 13.27 6.34
CA GLU A 108 12.88 13.21 7.19
C GLU A 108 12.50 13.62 8.62
N LYS A 109 12.95 12.83 9.59
CA LYS A 109 12.82 13.17 11.01
C LYS A 109 13.94 14.17 11.33
N SER A 110 13.55 15.44 11.52
CA SER A 110 14.44 16.50 11.99
C SER A 110 14.99 16.20 13.38
#